data_AF-A0A559N5J0-F1
#
_entry.id   AF-A0A559N5J0-F1
#
_cell.length_a   1.000
_cell.length_b   1.000
_cell.length_c   1.000
_cell.angle_alpha   90.00
_cell.angle_beta   90.00
_cell.angle_gamma   90.00
#
_symmetry.space_group_name_H-M   'P 1'
#
loop_
_entity.id
_entity.type
_entity.pdbx_description
1 polymer ?
#
loop_
_entity_poly.entity_id
_entity_poly.type
_entity_poly.pdbx_seq_one_letter_code
_entity_poly.pdbx_strand_id
1 'polypeptide(L)'
;MKSKTIHILLSISITVVVIWFLLKPNYTYYKTEIIKGKDLQVVIYVQNNFSHFGFSSQNGHKLAYIELQNLDGNTLAKQSLFNRCEVLIEEINPFVENNKLYFTKFSYINLLDYSYYCFK
;
A
#
# COMPACT_ATOMS: atom_id res chain seq x y z
N MET A 1 -29.53 -32.04 17.79
CA MET A 1 -28.14 -32.08 17.29
C MET A 1 -27.77 -30.93 16.35
N LYS A 2 -28.66 -30.43 15.47
CA LYS A 2 -28.35 -29.36 14.49
C LYS A 2 -27.88 -28.02 15.08
N SER A 3 -28.46 -27.58 16.20
CA SER A 3 -28.11 -26.29 16.84
C SER A 3 -26.66 -26.24 17.36
N LYS A 4 -26.13 -27.34 17.94
CA LYS A 4 -24.73 -27.39 18.42
C LYS A 4 -23.73 -27.23 17.27
N THR A 5 -24.01 -27.84 16.12
CA THR A 5 -23.17 -27.72 14.91
C THR A 5 -23.17 -26.29 14.35
N ILE A 6 -24.32 -25.60 14.38
CA ILE A 6 -24.44 -24.21 13.94
C ILE A 6 -23.62 -23.27 14.82
N HIS A 7 -23.64 -23.45 16.14
CA HIS A 7 -22.85 -22.62 17.05
C HIS A 7 -21.34 -22.83 16.87
N ILE A 8 -20.89 -24.06 16.63
CA ILE A 8 -19.48 -24.36 16.33
C ILE A 8 -19.04 -23.70 15.02
N LEU A 9 -19.85 -23.80 13.96
CA LEU A 9 -19.59 -23.15 12.67
C LEU A 9 -19.50 -21.63 12.82
N LEU A 10 -20.43 -21.03 13.57
CA LEU A 10 -20.45 -19.59 13.83
C LEU A 10 -19.16 -19.13 14.53
N SER A 11 -18.73 -19.86 15.57
CA SER A 11 -17.49 -19.57 16.29
C SER A 11 -16.27 -19.64 15.37
N ILE A 12 -16.17 -20.66 14.51
CA ILE A 12 -15.07 -20.78 13.54
C ILE A 12 -15.08 -19.60 12.56
N SER A 13 -16.24 -19.22 12.02
CA SER A 13 -16.35 -18.07 11.11
C SER A 13 -15.88 -16.77 11.77
N ILE A 14 -16.26 -16.52 13.02
CA ILE A 14 -15.81 -15.34 13.77
C ILE A 14 -14.29 -15.38 13.97
N THR A 15 -13.74 -16.51 14.38
CA THR A 15 -12.29 -16.67 14.57
C THR A 15 -11.51 -16.42 13.27
N VAL A 16 -11.99 -16.93 12.13
CA VAL A 16 -11.36 -16.69 10.82
C VAL A 16 -11.37 -15.20 10.46
N VAL A 17 -12.50 -14.51 10.67
CA VAL A 17 -12.61 -13.07 10.40
C VAL A 17 -11.67 -12.27 11.30
N VAL A 18 -11.62 -12.58 12.60
CA VAL A 18 -10.73 -11.89 13.56
C VAL A 18 -9.26 -12.12 13.20
N ILE A 19 -8.87 -13.35 12.90
CA ILE A 19 -7.50 -13.66 12.47
C ILE A 19 -7.16 -12.91 11.18
N TRP A 20 -8.08 -12.85 10.22
CA TRP A 20 -7.88 -12.10 8.98
C TRP A 20 -7.65 -10.60 9.23
N PHE A 21 -8.39 -9.98 10.16
CA PHE A 21 -8.16 -8.60 10.55
C PHE A 21 -6.79 -8.39 11.22
N LEU A 22 -6.33 -9.33 12.05
CA LEU A 22 -5.04 -9.27 12.73
C LEU A 22 -3.86 -9.50 11.78
N LEU A 23 -4.02 -10.37 10.78
CA LEU A 23 -2.99 -10.69 9.79
C LEU A 23 -2.92 -9.67 8.64
N LYS A 24 -3.90 -8.78 8.51
CA LYS A 24 -3.91 -7.77 7.45
C LYS A 24 -2.69 -6.85 7.62
N PRO A 25 -1.88 -6.65 6.56
CA PRO A 25 -0.72 -5.78 6.65
C PRO A 25 -1.18 -4.35 6.96
N ASN A 26 -0.64 -3.80 8.06
CA ASN A 26 -0.87 -2.42 8.43
C ASN A 26 0.24 -1.56 7.81
N TYR A 27 -0.14 -0.40 7.31
CA TYR A 27 0.76 0.56 6.69
C TYR A 27 0.61 1.91 7.36
N THR A 28 1.71 2.56 7.63
CA THR A 28 1.71 3.93 8.15
C THR A 28 2.39 4.87 7.18
N TYR A 29 2.00 6.12 7.29
CA TYR A 29 2.68 7.22 6.62
C TYR A 29 4.19 7.16 6.87
N TYR A 30 4.97 7.35 5.82
CA TYR A 30 6.42 7.40 5.88
C TYR A 30 6.95 8.77 5.48
N LYS A 31 6.67 9.20 4.24
CA LYS A 31 7.08 10.53 3.74
C LYS A 31 6.17 11.01 2.62
N THR A 32 6.22 12.30 2.36
CA THR A 32 5.64 12.94 1.18
C THR A 32 6.75 13.54 0.33
N GLU A 33 6.69 13.34 -0.98
CA GLU A 33 7.59 13.96 -1.94
C GLU A 33 6.82 14.87 -2.90
N ILE A 34 7.24 16.13 -2.99
CA ILE A 34 6.62 17.12 -3.88
C ILE A 34 7.20 16.96 -5.29
N ILE A 35 6.32 16.77 -6.28
CA ILE A 35 6.68 16.73 -7.68
C ILE A 35 6.79 18.17 -8.19
N LYS A 36 8.03 18.66 -8.34
CA LYS A 36 8.29 20.02 -8.83
C LYS A 36 7.65 20.24 -10.21
N GLY A 37 6.89 21.34 -10.34
CA GLY A 37 6.34 21.80 -11.62
C GLY A 37 5.00 21.19 -12.05
N LYS A 38 4.33 20.41 -11.20
CA LYS A 38 3.02 19.79 -11.52
C LYS A 38 1.92 20.03 -10.48
N ASP A 39 2.19 20.74 -9.39
CA ASP A 39 1.27 20.89 -8.23
C ASP A 39 0.75 19.54 -7.70
N LEU A 40 1.64 18.55 -7.67
CA LEU A 40 1.37 17.20 -7.21
C LEU A 40 2.34 16.80 -6.09
N GLN A 41 1.88 15.91 -5.23
CA GLN A 41 2.70 15.27 -4.22
C GLN A 41 2.43 13.76 -4.15
N VAL A 42 3.46 13.03 -3.78
CA VAL A 42 3.48 11.58 -3.69
C VAL A 42 3.59 11.21 -2.23
N VAL A 43 2.56 10.57 -1.69
CA VAL A 43 2.53 10.15 -0.28
C VAL A 43 2.85 8.66 -0.21
N ILE A 44 3.91 8.33 0.54
CA ILE A 44 4.44 6.98 0.65
C ILE A 44 4.04 6.40 2.00
N TYR A 45 3.45 5.21 1.96
CA TYR A 45 3.03 4.45 3.13
C TYR A 45 3.81 3.15 3.19
N VAL A 46 4.40 2.84 4.34
CA VAL A 46 5.29 1.67 4.52
C VAL A 46 4.62 0.66 5.44
N GLN A 47 4.78 -0.62 5.11
CA GLN A 47 4.28 -1.73 5.90
C GLN A 47 4.98 -1.77 7.27
N ASN A 48 4.18 -1.79 8.33
CA ASN A 48 4.68 -1.90 9.71
C ASN A 48 4.95 -3.34 10.13
N ASN A 49 4.17 -4.28 9.63
CA ASN A 49 4.15 -5.64 10.14
C ASN A 49 5.08 -6.56 9.35
N PHE A 50 6.38 -6.43 9.65
CA PHE A 50 7.26 -7.57 9.83
C PHE A 50 7.98 -7.39 11.17
N SER A 51 7.22 -7.57 12.26
CA SER A 51 7.82 -7.91 13.55
C SER A 51 8.31 -9.36 13.45
N HIS A 52 9.46 -9.57 12.81
CA HIS A 52 10.19 -10.80 13.10
C HIS A 52 10.50 -10.79 14.61
N PHE A 53 10.14 -11.86 15.31
CA PHE A 53 10.81 -12.22 16.56
C PHE A 53 12.28 -12.48 16.20
N GLY A 54 13.09 -11.43 16.14
CA GLY A 54 14.46 -11.48 15.62
C GLY A 54 14.97 -10.10 15.28
N PHE A 55 16.00 -9.66 16.02
CA PHE A 55 16.68 -8.39 15.84
C PHE A 55 17.38 -8.33 14.47
N SER A 56 16.75 -7.72 13.46
CA SER A 56 17.50 -7.13 12.34
C SER A 56 16.72 -5.96 11.75
N SER A 57 17.36 -4.79 11.69
CA SER A 57 16.82 -3.55 11.12
C SER A 57 16.80 -3.61 9.59
N GLN A 58 15.94 -4.45 9.01
CA GLN A 58 15.72 -4.53 7.56
C GLN A 58 14.72 -3.48 7.07
N ASN A 59 14.90 -2.21 7.46
CA ASN A 59 13.97 -1.15 7.07
C ASN A 59 13.91 -0.93 5.54
N GLY A 60 14.97 -1.28 4.78
CA GLY A 60 15.03 -1.17 3.32
C GLY A 60 14.21 -2.22 2.55
N HIS A 61 13.85 -3.34 3.18
CA HIS A 61 13.08 -4.41 2.55
C HIS A 61 11.58 -4.35 2.88
N LYS A 62 11.12 -3.25 3.46
CA LYS A 62 9.69 -3.06 3.75
C LYS A 62 8.95 -2.74 2.46
N LEU A 63 7.83 -3.42 2.26
CA LEU A 63 6.89 -3.07 1.21
C LEU A 63 6.27 -1.71 1.53
N ALA A 64 6.03 -0.95 0.49
CA ALA A 64 5.42 0.35 0.54
C ALA A 64 4.40 0.48 -0.59
N TYR A 65 3.38 1.28 -0.35
CA TYR A 65 2.46 1.71 -1.40
C TYR A 65 2.43 3.24 -1.45
N ILE A 66 1.89 3.75 -2.55
CA ILE A 66 2.01 5.15 -2.89
C ILE A 66 0.64 5.70 -3.27
N GLU A 67 0.32 6.88 -2.76
CA GLU A 67 -0.83 7.68 -3.14
C GLU A 67 -0.39 8.93 -3.89
N LEU A 68 -1.11 9.28 -4.93
CA LEU A 68 -0.95 10.56 -5.62
C LEU A 68 -1.96 11.55 -5.05
N GLN A 69 -1.47 12.70 -4.63
CA GLN A 69 -2.31 13.79 -4.11
C GLN A 69 -1.98 15.10 -4.84
N ASN A 70 -2.92 16.04 -4.81
CA ASN A 70 -2.62 17.44 -5.12
C ASN A 70 -1.91 18.11 -3.93
N LEU A 71 -1.42 19.35 -4.08
CA LEU A 71 -0.77 20.09 -2.98
C LEU A 71 -1.72 20.41 -1.81
N ASP A 72 -3.03 20.40 -2.01
CA ASP A 72 -4.02 20.59 -0.94
C ASP A 72 -4.26 19.32 -0.11
N GLY A 73 -3.65 18.19 -0.48
CA GLY A 73 -3.81 16.89 0.18
C GLY A 73 -4.98 16.05 -0.33
N ASN A 74 -5.68 16.49 -1.38
CA ASN A 74 -6.74 15.70 -2.01
C ASN A 74 -6.14 14.52 -2.77
N THR A 75 -6.64 13.32 -2.47
CA THR A 75 -6.21 12.10 -3.15
C THR A 75 -6.74 12.04 -4.58
N LEU A 76 -5.81 12.00 -5.54
CA LEU A 76 -6.10 11.87 -6.97
C LEU A 76 -6.02 10.41 -7.42
N ALA A 77 -5.03 9.68 -6.92
CA ALA A 77 -4.88 8.26 -7.17
C ALA A 77 -4.60 7.54 -5.85
N LYS A 78 -5.35 6.46 -5.60
CA LYS A 78 -5.14 5.56 -4.47
C LYS A 78 -5.24 4.12 -4.94
N GLN A 79 -4.34 3.28 -4.43
CA GLN A 79 -4.36 1.86 -4.74
C GLN A 79 -5.56 1.16 -4.11
N SER A 80 -6.08 0.14 -4.79
CA SER A 80 -7.16 -0.69 -4.25
C SER A 80 -6.71 -1.42 -3.00
N LEU A 81 -7.59 -1.56 -2.01
CA LEU A 81 -7.34 -2.37 -0.83
C LEU A 81 -7.11 -3.86 -1.16
N PHE A 82 -7.59 -4.33 -2.31
CA PHE A 82 -7.55 -5.72 -2.74
C PHE A 82 -6.43 -6.03 -3.75
N ASN A 83 -5.91 -5.01 -4.43
CA ASN A 83 -4.83 -5.15 -5.39
C ASN A 83 -3.89 -3.95 -5.22
N ARG A 84 -3.04 -4.04 -4.19
CA ARG A 84 -2.05 -3.02 -3.89
C ARG A 84 -0.81 -3.27 -4.75
N CYS A 85 -0.34 -2.20 -5.33
CA CYS A 85 0.93 -2.11 -6.00
C CYS A 85 2.00 -1.82 -4.96
N GLU A 86 2.39 -2.90 -4.30
CA GLU A 86 3.40 -2.91 -3.26
C GLU A 86 4.77 -2.98 -3.90
N VAL A 87 5.66 -2.08 -3.51
CA VAL A 87 7.04 -1.99 -4.00
C VAL A 87 7.98 -1.89 -2.81
N LEU A 88 9.24 -2.30 -2.97
CA LEU A 88 10.22 -2.12 -1.91
C LEU A 88 10.51 -0.62 -1.74
N ILE A 89 10.60 -0.16 -0.49
CA ILE A 89 10.85 1.25 -0.18
C ILE A 89 12.14 1.78 -0.82
N GLU A 90 13.16 0.93 -0.95
CA GLU A 90 14.45 1.27 -1.56
C GLU A 90 14.39 1.44 -3.09
N GLU A 91 13.37 0.87 -3.74
CA GLU A 91 13.13 1.03 -5.18
C GLU A 91 12.34 2.31 -5.51
N ILE A 92 11.80 2.98 -4.48
CA ILE A 92 10.97 4.16 -4.67
C ILE A 92 11.83 5.36 -5.08
N ASN A 93 11.68 5.76 -6.33
CA ASN A 93 12.31 6.96 -6.88
C ASN A 93 11.30 7.69 -7.78
N PRO A 94 10.49 8.61 -7.22
CA PRO A 94 9.45 9.30 -7.96
C PRO A 94 10.01 10.29 -9.00
N PHE A 95 9.62 10.12 -10.27
CA PHE A 95 9.91 11.10 -11.32
C PHE A 95 8.80 11.12 -12.36
N VAL A 96 8.67 12.25 -13.07
CA VAL A 96 7.63 12.42 -14.09
C VAL A 96 8.25 12.47 -15.48
N GLU A 97 7.69 11.69 -16.39
CA GLU A 97 8.05 11.69 -17.81
C GLU A 97 6.82 11.34 -18.64
N ASN A 98 6.57 12.04 -19.75
CA ASN A 98 5.50 11.71 -20.71
C ASN A 98 4.11 11.46 -20.09
N ASN A 99 3.67 12.33 -19.16
CA ASN A 99 2.42 12.21 -18.41
C ASN A 99 2.31 10.94 -17.54
N LYS A 100 3.45 10.32 -17.19
CA LYS A 100 3.54 9.22 -16.26
C LYS A 100 4.36 9.66 -15.06
N LEU A 101 3.86 9.39 -13.87
CA LEU A 101 4.60 9.47 -12.64
C LEU A 101 5.15 8.08 -12.34
N TYR A 102 6.41 7.84 -12.70
CA TYR A 102 7.11 6.65 -12.30
C TYR A 102 7.43 6.76 -10.82
N PHE A 103 7.19 5.67 -10.08
CA PHE A 103 7.57 5.56 -8.68
C PHE A 103 8.54 4.43 -8.42
N THR A 104 8.76 3.56 -9.41
CA THR A 104 9.92 2.68 -9.54
C THR A 104 10.40 2.75 -10.98
N LYS A 105 11.41 1.94 -11.36
CA LYS A 105 11.88 1.86 -12.75
C LYS A 105 10.80 1.43 -13.75
N PHE A 106 9.83 0.62 -13.33
CA PHE A 106 8.82 0.02 -14.23
C PHE A 106 7.38 0.34 -13.86
N SER A 107 7.12 0.68 -12.59
CA SER A 107 5.77 0.97 -12.10
C SER A 107 5.50 2.47 -12.07
N TYR A 108 4.33 2.86 -12.54
CA TYR A 108 3.95 4.26 -12.73
C TYR A 108 2.45 4.50 -12.53
N ILE A 109 2.11 5.76 -12.28
CA ILE A 109 0.74 6.28 -12.30
C ILE A 109 0.60 7.07 -13.60
N ASN A 110 -0.41 6.75 -14.40
CA ASN A 110 -0.76 7.58 -15.56
C ASN A 110 -1.46 8.84 -15.06
N LEU A 111 -0.91 10.02 -15.37
CA LEU A 111 -1.41 11.30 -14.88
C LEU A 111 -2.65 11.81 -15.65
N LEU A 112 -3.02 11.16 -16.76
CA LEU A 112 -4.21 11.51 -17.53
C LEU A 112 -5.49 10.92 -16.93
N ASP A 113 -5.40 9.70 -16.39
CA ASP A 113 -6.55 8.93 -15.88
C ASP A 113 -6.38 8.47 -14.43
N TYR A 114 -5.25 8.81 -13.79
CA TYR A 114 -4.89 8.45 -12.42
C TYR A 114 -4.85 6.95 -12.16
N SER A 115 -4.60 6.14 -13.20
CA SER A 115 -4.52 4.68 -13.08
C SER A 115 -3.11 4.20 -12.72
N TYR A 116 -3.05 3.13 -11.94
CA TYR A 116 -1.79 2.49 -11.53
C TYR A 116 -1.38 1.38 -12.51
N TYR A 117 -0.11 1.39 -12.91
CA TYR A 117 0.53 0.34 -13.67
C TYR A 117 1.71 -0.20 -12.87
N CYS A 118 1.66 -1.50 -12.57
CA CYS A 118 2.53 -2.11 -11.59
C CYS A 118 3.16 -3.37 -12.15
N PHE A 119 4.49 -3.35 -12.18
CA PHE A 119 5.28 -4.50 -12.55
C PHE A 119 5.53 -5.34 -11.30
N LYS A 120 5.20 -6.64 -11.37
CA LYS A 120 5.45 -7.61 -10.29
C LYS A 120 6.79 -8.30 -10.51
#